data_AF-A0A539E5E0-F1
#
_entry.id   AF-A0A539E5E0-F1
#
_cell.length_a   1.000
_cell.length_b   1.000
_cell.length_c   1.000
_cell.angle_alpha   90.00
_cell.angle_beta   90.00
_cell.angle_gamma   90.00
#
_symmetry.space_group_name_H-M   'P 1'
#
loop_
_entity.id
_entity.type
_entity.pdbx_description
1 polymer ?
#
loop_
_entity_poly.entity_id
_entity_poly.type
_entity_poly.pdbx_seq_one_letter_code
_entity_poly.pdbx_strand_id
1 'polypeptide(L)'
;MNGTNLTSARFVHRLLSLLGVFVSITAHAATTSAWQEIKNSDDLQVFATQVSGSPLLKIRALAVIDADVTDIITAINNYAQQPSWVPYLTETRVLEERSVTEKLLYSRFDAPWPVDGRDVVYHVSRQESPDDSITFRQYSVESPLMPEKEGYIRATLMESTYTLTPLAKGRTRAELLFHADPHGQLPLW
;
A
#
# COMPACT_ATOMS: atom_id res chain seq x y z
N MET A 1 -20.68 1.79 28.30
CA MET A 1 -20.96 2.99 27.47
C MET A 1 -19.67 3.78 27.35
N ASN A 2 -19.11 3.80 26.13
CA ASN A 2 -18.36 4.91 25.53
C ASN A 2 -17.81 4.38 24.20
N GLY A 3 -18.68 4.43 23.19
CA GLY A 3 -18.31 4.18 21.82
C GLY A 3 -17.57 5.39 21.27
N THR A 4 -16.26 5.25 21.10
CA THR A 4 -15.48 6.09 20.20
C THR A 4 -15.77 5.61 18.78
N ASN A 5 -16.82 6.21 18.20
CA ASN A 5 -17.21 5.97 16.82
C ASN A 5 -16.03 6.23 15.89
N LEU A 6 -15.66 5.20 15.12
CA LEU A 6 -14.69 5.24 14.04
C LEU A 6 -15.10 6.29 12.99
N THR A 7 -14.66 7.53 13.19
CA THR A 7 -14.59 8.54 12.13
C THR A 7 -13.40 8.29 11.18
N SER A 8 -12.48 7.39 11.54
CA SER A 8 -11.39 6.90 10.68
C SER A 8 -11.85 6.10 9.45
N ALA A 9 -13.08 5.57 9.46
CA ALA A 9 -13.63 4.80 8.34
C ALA A 9 -13.97 5.66 7.10
N ARG A 10 -14.10 6.99 7.25
CA ARG A 10 -14.40 7.91 6.13
C ARG A 10 -13.16 8.34 5.35
N PHE A 11 -11.97 8.18 5.94
CA PHE A 11 -10.69 8.59 5.34
C PHE A 11 -10.22 7.58 4.28
N VAL A 12 -10.44 6.29 4.53
CA VAL A 12 -9.90 5.22 3.68
C VAL A 12 -10.77 4.92 2.46
N HIS A 13 -12.09 5.16 2.55
CA HIS A 13 -13.00 5.07 1.39
C HIS A 13 -12.67 6.10 0.29
N ARG A 14 -12.01 7.22 0.62
CA ARG A 14 -11.66 8.27 -0.36
C ARG A 14 -10.34 8.01 -1.08
N LEU A 15 -9.57 7.00 -0.68
CA LEU A 15 -8.29 6.66 -1.32
C LEU A 15 -8.49 5.87 -2.64
N LEU A 16 -9.60 5.14 -2.81
CA LEU A 16 -9.67 4.02 -3.76
C LEU A 16 -10.96 3.96 -4.60
N SER A 17 -11.48 5.12 -5.02
CA SER A 17 -12.43 5.22 -6.16
C SER A 17 -11.72 5.51 -7.49
N LEU A 18 -10.43 5.20 -7.61
CA LEU A 18 -9.60 5.44 -8.81
C LEU A 18 -9.10 4.12 -9.42
N LEU A 19 -10.01 3.18 -9.64
CA LEU A 19 -9.90 2.21 -10.73
C LEU A 19 -11.00 2.64 -11.71
N GLY A 20 -10.67 3.52 -12.68
CA GLY A 20 -11.73 4.08 -13.54
C GLY A 20 -11.43 5.31 -14.39
N VAL A 21 -10.19 5.85 -14.42
CA VAL A 21 -9.83 6.89 -15.40
C VAL A 21 -8.34 6.79 -15.75
N PHE A 22 -8.01 5.99 -16.78
CA PHE A 22 -6.75 6.18 -17.52
C PHE A 22 -7.00 7.16 -18.67
N VAL A 23 -6.68 8.44 -18.46
CA VAL A 23 -6.58 9.40 -19.57
C VAL A 23 -5.39 9.00 -20.43
N SER A 24 -5.65 8.68 -21.69
CA SER A 24 -4.61 8.45 -22.69
C SER A 24 -3.92 9.77 -23.01
N ILE A 25 -2.78 10.05 -22.36
CA ILE A 25 -1.94 11.20 -22.69
C ILE A 25 -0.99 10.78 -23.82
N THR A 26 -1.19 11.35 -25.01
CA THR A 26 -0.26 11.23 -26.13
C THR A 26 1.11 11.78 -25.74
N ALA A 27 2.11 10.90 -25.78
CA ALA A 27 3.48 11.19 -25.39
C ALA A 27 4.10 12.31 -26.24
N HIS A 28 4.41 13.44 -25.61
CA HIS A 28 5.49 14.31 -26.05
C HIS A 28 6.72 13.97 -25.22
N ALA A 29 7.79 13.56 -25.89
CA ALA A 29 9.05 13.25 -25.28
C ALA A 29 9.64 14.49 -24.60
N ALA A 30 9.50 14.57 -23.28
CA ALA A 30 10.33 15.38 -22.40
C ALA A 30 10.90 14.44 -21.33
N THR A 31 12.17 14.12 -21.49
CA THR A 31 12.99 13.31 -20.59
C THR A 31 13.19 14.04 -19.25
N THR A 32 12.25 13.84 -18.33
CA THR A 32 12.47 13.77 -16.88
C THR A 32 11.32 12.98 -16.30
N SER A 33 11.61 11.93 -15.53
CA SER A 33 10.63 11.17 -14.72
C SER A 33 10.17 12.02 -13.52
N ALA A 34 9.60 13.18 -13.81
CA ALA A 34 9.05 14.09 -12.82
C ALA A 34 7.79 13.47 -12.21
N TRP A 35 7.64 13.63 -10.89
CA TRP A 35 6.43 13.27 -10.19
C TRP A 35 5.27 14.14 -10.67
N GLN A 36 4.21 13.52 -11.17
CA GLN A 36 2.96 14.16 -11.57
C GLN A 36 1.95 14.03 -10.45
N GLU A 37 1.35 15.14 -10.03
CA GLU A 37 0.27 15.12 -9.04
C GLU A 37 -1.00 14.53 -9.65
N ILE A 38 -1.51 13.46 -9.05
CA ILE A 38 -2.74 12.75 -9.45
C ILE A 38 -3.91 13.19 -8.58
N LYS A 39 -3.66 13.54 -7.32
CA LYS A 39 -4.68 14.00 -6.37
C LYS A 39 -4.06 14.90 -5.31
N ASN A 40 -4.83 15.91 -4.91
CA ASN A 40 -4.46 16.85 -3.84
C ASN A 40 -5.73 17.28 -3.10
N SER A 41 -5.86 16.85 -1.85
CA SER A 41 -6.88 17.26 -0.89
C SER A 41 -6.21 17.68 0.42
N ASP A 42 -6.98 18.29 1.32
CA ASP A 42 -6.50 18.89 2.58
C ASP A 42 -5.57 17.98 3.41
N ASP A 43 -5.73 16.66 3.28
CA ASP A 43 -5.14 15.62 4.09
C ASP A 43 -4.38 14.54 3.29
N LEU A 44 -4.40 14.61 1.96
CA LEU A 44 -3.85 13.59 1.06
C LEU A 44 -3.33 14.19 -0.24
N GLN A 45 -2.09 13.88 -0.56
CA GLN A 45 -1.49 14.15 -1.85
C GLN A 45 -1.01 12.84 -2.47
N VAL A 46 -1.30 12.64 -3.76
CA VAL A 46 -0.89 11.44 -4.51
C VAL A 46 -0.18 11.90 -5.76
N PHE A 47 0.99 11.32 -5.99
CA PHE A 47 1.83 11.55 -7.15
C PHE A 47 2.11 10.23 -7.86
N ALA A 48 2.25 10.28 -9.17
CA ALA A 48 2.72 9.16 -9.98
C ALA A 48 3.94 9.58 -10.80
N THR A 49 4.84 8.64 -11.06
CA THR A 49 5.95 8.85 -12.00
C THR A 49 6.17 7.60 -12.83
N GLN A 50 6.63 7.80 -14.07
CA GLN A 50 7.08 6.70 -14.92
C GLN A 50 8.45 6.22 -14.43
N VAL A 51 8.61 4.91 -14.27
CA VAL A 51 9.93 4.31 -14.02
C VAL A 51 10.57 3.98 -15.36
N SER A 52 11.81 4.42 -15.56
CA SER A 52 12.55 4.17 -16.81
C SER A 52 12.65 2.66 -17.08
N GLY A 53 12.19 2.23 -18.25
CA GLY A 53 12.21 0.82 -18.66
C GLY A 53 11.09 -0.05 -18.07
N SER A 54 10.16 0.53 -17.30
CA SER A 54 8.96 -0.16 -16.81
C SER A 54 7.72 0.45 -17.47
N PRO A 55 6.71 -0.35 -17.87
CA PRO A 55 5.41 0.18 -18.26
C PRO A 55 4.57 0.62 -17.04
N LEU A 56 4.98 0.24 -15.83
CA LEU A 56 4.25 0.47 -14.59
C LEU A 56 4.59 1.84 -14.00
N LEU A 57 3.59 2.47 -13.39
CA LEU A 57 3.75 3.70 -12.63
C LEU A 57 4.22 3.39 -11.22
N LYS A 58 5.08 4.28 -10.70
CA LYS A 58 5.41 4.34 -9.29
C LYS A 58 4.56 5.41 -8.63
N ILE A 59 3.94 5.07 -7.51
CA ILE A 59 3.05 5.96 -6.77
C ILE A 59 3.75 6.44 -5.51
N ARG A 60 3.57 7.73 -5.19
CA ARG A 60 3.92 8.32 -3.90
C ARG A 60 2.68 8.95 -3.30
N ALA A 61 2.35 8.61 -2.07
CA ALA A 61 1.25 9.26 -1.34
C ALA A 61 1.76 9.88 -0.06
N LEU A 62 1.25 11.06 0.28
CA LEU A 62 1.57 11.80 1.49
C LEU A 62 0.25 12.11 2.18
N ALA A 63 0.13 11.73 3.45
CA ALA A 63 -1.06 11.98 4.24
C ALA A 63 -0.71 12.43 5.66
N VAL A 64 -1.61 13.18 6.28
CA VAL A 64 -1.58 13.46 7.72
C VAL A 64 -2.75 12.72 8.37
N ILE A 65 -2.43 11.89 9.36
CA ILE A 65 -3.38 11.07 10.09
C ILE A 65 -3.51 11.63 11.50
N ASP A 66 -4.74 11.85 11.94
CA ASP A 66 -5.05 12.28 13.31
C ASP A 66 -4.99 11.10 14.30
N ALA A 67 -3.81 10.50 14.41
CA ALA A 67 -3.48 9.44 15.37
C ALA A 67 -1.96 9.40 15.63
N ASP A 68 -1.58 8.89 16.80
CA ASP A 68 -0.18 8.65 17.16
C ASP A 68 0.42 7.50 16.34
N VAL A 69 1.74 7.55 16.12
CA VAL A 69 2.47 6.51 15.36
C VAL A 69 2.25 5.12 15.93
N THR A 70 2.17 4.98 17.26
CA THR A 70 1.94 3.70 17.93
C THR A 70 0.57 3.10 17.61
N ASP A 71 -0.47 3.93 17.50
CA ASP A 71 -1.82 3.46 17.16
C ASP A 71 -1.88 2.99 15.71
N ILE A 72 -1.21 3.71 14.81
CA ILE A 72 -1.09 3.33 13.40
C ILE A 72 -0.31 2.02 13.25
N ILE A 73 0.80 1.85 13.98
CA ILE A 73 1.57 0.59 13.98
C ILE A 73 0.74 -0.57 14.53
N THR A 74 -0.04 -0.32 15.59
CA THR A 74 -0.97 -1.32 16.13
C THR A 74 -1.98 -1.76 15.08
N ALA A 75 -2.57 -0.81 14.35
CA ALA A 75 -3.50 -1.10 13.27
C ALA A 75 -2.83 -1.88 12.12
N ILE A 76 -1.63 -1.47 11.70
CA ILE A 76 -0.85 -2.14 10.65
C ILE A 76 -0.50 -3.58 11.04
N ASN A 77 -0.10 -3.83 12.29
CA ASN A 77 0.29 -5.17 12.74
C ASN A 77 -0.90 -6.07 13.11
N ASN A 78 -2.12 -5.53 13.15
CA ASN A 78 -3.33 -6.30 13.41
C ASN A 78 -3.87 -6.94 12.12
N TYR A 79 -3.17 -7.96 11.61
CA TYR A 79 -3.48 -8.64 10.34
C TYR A 79 -4.93 -9.12 10.23
N ALA A 80 -5.54 -9.57 11.34
CA ALA A 80 -6.93 -10.02 11.36
C ALA A 80 -7.94 -8.90 11.12
N GLN A 81 -7.59 -7.66 11.43
CA GLN A 81 -8.45 -6.48 11.24
C GLN A 81 -8.13 -5.70 9.96
N GLN A 82 -7.02 -6.00 9.28
CA GLN A 82 -6.66 -5.33 8.02
C GLN A 82 -7.78 -5.36 6.97
N PRO A 83 -8.52 -6.47 6.74
CA PRO A 83 -9.63 -6.48 5.77
C PRO A 83 -10.73 -5.44 6.02
N SER A 84 -10.87 -4.93 7.25
CA SER A 84 -11.88 -3.90 7.57
C SER A 84 -11.53 -2.52 7.02
N TRP A 85 -10.26 -2.28 6.68
CA TRP A 85 -9.78 -0.97 6.26
C TRP A 85 -8.85 -0.99 5.04
N VAL A 86 -8.21 -2.11 4.70
CA VAL A 86 -7.45 -2.25 3.44
C VAL A 86 -8.41 -2.68 2.34
N PRO A 87 -8.65 -1.87 1.29
CA PRO A 87 -9.62 -2.23 0.27
C PRO A 87 -9.22 -3.48 -0.49
N TYR A 88 -10.22 -4.30 -0.80
CA TYR A 88 -10.11 -5.58 -1.51
C TYR A 88 -9.29 -6.66 -0.79
N LEU A 89 -8.57 -6.35 0.30
CA LEU A 89 -7.85 -7.35 1.09
C LEU A 89 -8.84 -8.28 1.79
N THR A 90 -8.68 -9.59 1.61
CA THR A 90 -9.50 -10.60 2.28
C THR A 90 -8.76 -11.36 3.36
N GLU A 91 -7.43 -11.44 3.27
CA GLU A 91 -6.60 -12.12 4.27
C GLU A 91 -5.18 -11.55 4.25
N THR A 92 -4.58 -11.46 5.44
CA THR A 92 -3.13 -11.42 5.60
C THR A 92 -2.70 -12.49 6.61
N ARG A 93 -1.69 -13.27 6.24
CA ARG A 93 -1.15 -14.38 7.02
C ARG A 93 0.36 -14.23 7.20
N VAL A 94 0.83 -14.43 8.43
CA VAL A 94 2.26 -14.56 8.72
C VAL A 94 2.71 -15.95 8.28
N LEU A 95 3.66 -16.02 7.35
CA LEU A 95 4.27 -17.27 6.89
C LEU A 95 5.45 -17.66 7.77
N GLU A 96 6.26 -16.67 8.15
CA GLU A 96 7.46 -16.82 8.97
C GLU A 96 7.65 -15.53 9.76
N GLU A 97 7.97 -15.66 11.06
CA GLU A 97 8.38 -14.53 11.89
C GLU A 97 9.86 -14.70 12.25
N ARG A 98 10.72 -13.88 11.65
CA ARG A 98 12.18 -13.91 11.87
C ARG A 98 12.55 -13.08 13.09
N SER A 99 11.85 -11.97 13.29
CA SER A 99 11.96 -11.13 14.48
C SER A 99 10.71 -10.28 14.68
N VAL A 100 10.71 -9.49 15.75
CA VAL A 100 9.66 -8.49 16.01
C VAL A 100 9.52 -7.47 14.87
N THR A 101 10.61 -7.18 14.15
CA THR A 101 10.65 -6.22 13.04
C THR A 101 10.78 -6.84 11.66
N GLU A 102 10.91 -8.17 11.55
CA GLU A 102 11.13 -8.85 10.27
C GLU A 102 10.22 -10.08 10.12
N LYS A 103 9.40 -10.08 9.07
CA LYS A 103 8.42 -11.14 8.82
C LYS A 103 8.33 -11.46 7.33
N LEU A 104 7.92 -12.69 7.02
CA LEU A 104 7.44 -13.09 5.71
C LEU A 104 5.92 -13.18 5.78
N LEU A 105 5.23 -12.45 4.91
CA LEU A 105 3.78 -12.35 4.88
C LEU A 105 3.21 -12.85 3.55
N TYR A 106 1.96 -13.27 3.63
CA TYR A 106 1.09 -13.54 2.51
C TYR A 106 -0.15 -12.66 2.62
N SER A 107 -0.55 -12.01 1.53
CA SER A 107 -1.79 -11.23 1.47
C SER A 107 -2.59 -11.60 0.22
N ARG A 108 -3.91 -11.60 0.36
CA ARG A 108 -4.85 -11.96 -0.70
C ARG A 108 -5.87 -10.86 -0.90
N PHE A 109 -6.12 -10.53 -2.16
CA PHE A 109 -7.01 -9.47 -2.59
C PHE A 109 -8.05 -10.00 -3.57
N ASP A 110 -9.33 -9.79 -3.28
CA ASP A 110 -10.43 -10.15 -4.17
C ASP A 110 -10.92 -8.89 -4.89
N ALA A 111 -10.76 -8.86 -6.21
CA ALA A 111 -11.27 -7.79 -7.05
C ALA A 111 -12.73 -8.08 -7.47
N PRO A 112 -13.53 -7.05 -7.80
CA PRO A 112 -14.85 -7.26 -8.38
C PRO A 112 -14.77 -8.07 -9.68
N TRP A 113 -15.69 -9.01 -9.85
CA TRP A 113 -15.84 -9.77 -11.09
C TRP A 113 -15.97 -8.81 -12.30
N PRO A 114 -15.32 -9.07 -13.45
CA PRO A 114 -14.64 -10.30 -13.88
C PRO A 114 -13.12 -10.33 -13.62
N VAL A 115 -12.62 -9.52 -12.69
CA VAL A 115 -11.18 -9.41 -12.44
C VAL A 115 -10.74 -10.49 -11.45
N ASP A 116 -9.76 -11.32 -11.83
CA ASP A 116 -9.21 -12.34 -10.94
C ASP A 116 -8.63 -11.74 -9.66
N GLY A 117 -8.71 -12.47 -8.55
CA GLY A 117 -8.03 -12.07 -7.32
C GLY A 117 -6.52 -12.02 -7.48
N ARG A 118 -5.85 -11.17 -6.70
CA ARG A 118 -4.38 -11.12 -6.62
C ARG A 118 -3.92 -11.67 -5.28
N ASP A 119 -2.83 -12.39 -5.28
CA ASP A 119 -2.11 -12.71 -4.05
C ASP A 119 -0.66 -12.22 -4.10
N VAL A 120 -0.07 -11.98 -2.93
CA VAL A 120 1.31 -11.49 -2.81
C VAL A 120 1.98 -12.20 -1.66
N VAL A 121 3.17 -12.75 -1.91
CA VAL A 121 4.11 -13.18 -0.88
C VAL A 121 5.23 -12.15 -0.81
N TYR A 122 5.45 -11.58 0.37
CA TYR A 122 6.39 -10.48 0.53
C TYR A 122 7.10 -10.50 1.88
N HIS A 123 8.35 -10.06 1.83
CA HIS A 123 9.12 -9.76 3.02
C HIS A 123 8.70 -8.38 3.55
N VAL A 124 8.68 -8.23 4.86
CA VAL A 124 8.55 -6.94 5.53
C VAL A 124 9.65 -6.77 6.56
N SER A 125 10.25 -5.58 6.57
CA SER A 125 11.18 -5.13 7.61
C SER A 125 10.73 -3.78 8.17
N ARG A 126 10.95 -3.58 9.47
CA ARG A 126 10.70 -2.31 10.18
C ARG A 126 12.00 -1.75 10.73
N GLN A 127 12.21 -0.45 10.54
CA GLN A 127 13.34 0.30 11.08
C GLN A 127 12.84 1.55 11.80
N GLU A 128 13.43 1.84 12.96
CA GLU A 128 13.25 3.10 13.69
C GLU A 128 14.41 4.05 13.38
N SER A 129 14.11 5.33 13.24
CA SER A 129 15.08 6.39 12.95
C SER A 129 15.29 7.27 14.18
N PRO A 130 16.42 8.02 14.29
CA PRO A 130 16.69 8.88 15.45
C PRO A 130 15.70 10.04 15.65
N ASP A 131 14.90 10.37 14.63
CA ASP A 131 13.82 11.36 14.68
C ASP A 131 12.46 10.74 15.06
N ASP A 132 12.48 9.54 15.64
CA ASP A 132 11.31 8.71 15.98
C ASP A 132 10.44 8.31 14.77
N SER A 133 10.93 8.54 13.54
CA SER A 133 10.26 8.04 12.33
C SER A 133 10.38 6.51 12.24
N ILE A 134 9.27 5.86 11.91
CA ILE A 134 9.20 4.42 11.70
C ILE A 134 9.03 4.14 10.22
N THR A 135 9.94 3.38 9.63
CA THR A 135 9.86 2.99 8.21
C THR A 135 9.66 1.50 8.09
N PHE A 136 8.68 1.10 7.30
CA PHE A 136 8.51 -0.27 6.87
C PHE A 136 8.90 -0.39 5.41
N ARG A 137 9.63 -1.44 5.08
CA ARG A 137 10.01 -1.78 3.69
C ARG A 137 9.49 -3.15 3.35
N GLN A 138 8.90 -3.25 2.17
CA GLN A 138 8.25 -4.44 1.67
C GLN A 138 8.63 -4.68 0.21
N TYR A 139 8.84 -5.94 -0.12
CA TYR A 139 9.07 -6.39 -1.48
C TYR A 139 8.72 -7.87 -1.59
N SER A 140 8.27 -8.29 -2.77
CA SER A 140 7.92 -9.67 -3.03
C SER A 140 9.13 -10.58 -2.97
N VAL A 141 8.91 -11.79 -2.44
CA VAL A 141 9.90 -12.86 -2.43
C VAL A 141 9.21 -14.16 -2.79
N GLU A 142 9.95 -15.04 -3.47
CA GLU A 142 9.52 -16.42 -3.63
C GLU A 142 9.70 -17.19 -2.31
N SER A 143 8.76 -18.05 -1.97
CA SER A 143 8.87 -18.90 -0.78
C SER A 143 8.12 -20.22 -0.96
N PRO A 144 8.75 -21.36 -0.63
CA PRO A 144 8.07 -22.66 -0.65
C PRO A 144 6.95 -22.77 0.40
N LEU A 145 6.88 -21.85 1.36
CA LEU A 145 5.81 -21.81 2.37
C LEU A 145 4.46 -21.33 1.79
N MET A 146 4.48 -20.72 0.60
CA MET A 146 3.30 -20.31 -0.13
C MET A 146 3.53 -20.37 -1.65
N PRO A 147 3.49 -21.57 -2.24
CA PRO A 147 3.52 -21.71 -3.69
C PRO A 147 2.30 -21.03 -4.32
N GLU A 148 2.39 -20.74 -5.62
CA GLU A 148 1.26 -20.25 -6.40
C GLU A 148 0.11 -21.27 -6.40
N LYS A 149 -1.11 -20.77 -6.46
CA LYS A 149 -2.34 -21.58 -6.42
C LYS A 149 -3.26 -21.15 -7.55
N GLU A 150 -4.01 -22.10 -8.09
CA GLU A 150 -5.08 -21.79 -9.04
C GLU A 150 -6.13 -20.87 -8.41
N GLY A 151 -6.72 -19.99 -9.22
CA GLY A 151 -7.77 -19.04 -8.82
C GLY A 151 -7.27 -17.66 -8.37
N TYR A 152 -5.95 -17.47 -8.25
CA TYR A 152 -5.34 -16.18 -7.95
C TYR A 152 -4.13 -15.92 -8.85
N ILE A 153 -3.90 -14.66 -9.20
CA ILE A 153 -2.71 -14.22 -9.92
C ILE A 153 -1.69 -13.70 -8.91
N ARG A 154 -0.48 -14.27 -8.91
CA ARG A 154 0.63 -13.83 -8.07
C ARG A 154 1.15 -12.47 -8.54
N ALA A 155 0.79 -11.42 -7.83
CA ALA A 155 1.30 -10.08 -8.07
C ALA A 155 2.73 -9.94 -7.51
N THR A 156 3.52 -9.07 -8.14
CA THR A 156 4.89 -8.75 -7.71
C THR A 156 4.94 -7.36 -7.11
N LEU A 157 5.20 -7.27 -5.81
CA LEU A 157 5.48 -6.02 -5.13
C LEU A 157 6.97 -5.68 -5.29
N MET A 158 7.33 -4.84 -6.26
CA MET A 158 8.73 -4.46 -6.46
C MET A 158 9.25 -3.60 -5.32
N GLU A 159 8.42 -2.66 -4.86
CA GLU A 159 8.77 -1.77 -3.75
C GLU A 159 7.49 -1.27 -3.07
N SER A 160 7.43 -1.42 -1.76
CA SER A 160 6.54 -0.64 -0.91
C SER A 160 7.33 -0.16 0.29
N THR A 161 7.33 1.15 0.50
CA THR A 161 7.91 1.78 1.68
C THR A 161 6.87 2.69 2.29
N TYR A 162 6.53 2.50 3.56
CA TYR A 162 5.76 3.49 4.31
C TYR A 162 6.57 4.02 5.50
N THR A 163 6.70 5.34 5.54
CA THR A 163 7.39 6.08 6.59
C THR A 163 6.36 6.86 7.38
N LEU A 164 6.33 6.60 8.69
CA LEU A 164 5.47 7.25 9.67
C LEU A 164 6.34 8.21 10.50
N THR A 165 6.15 9.51 10.33
CA THR A 165 6.84 10.55 11.11
C THR A 165 5.87 11.14 12.14
N PRO A 166 6.18 11.08 13.45
CA PRO A 166 5.37 11.75 14.47
C PRO A 166 5.27 13.26 14.21
N LEU A 167 4.09 13.83 14.47
CA LEU A 167 3.83 15.27 14.44
C LEU A 167 3.26 15.72 15.79
N ALA A 168 3.26 17.04 16.01
CA ALA A 168 2.63 17.62 17.20
C ALA A 168 1.12 17.33 17.28
N LYS A 169 0.62 17.28 18.52
CA LYS A 169 -0.80 17.06 18.88
C LYS A 169 -1.32 15.66 18.55
N GLY A 170 -0.47 14.64 18.67
CA GLY A 170 -0.86 13.25 18.45
C GLY A 170 -1.27 12.94 17.01
N ARG A 171 -0.55 13.54 16.06
CA ARG A 171 -0.77 13.34 14.62
C ARG A 171 0.45 12.67 14.01
N THR A 172 0.28 12.05 12.86
CA THR A 172 1.36 11.38 12.15
C THR A 172 1.35 11.77 10.68
N ARG A 173 2.51 12.11 10.13
CA ARG A 173 2.69 12.18 8.68
C ARG A 173 3.01 10.76 8.18
N ALA A 174 2.19 10.26 7.27
CA ALA A 174 2.45 9.01 6.56
C ALA A 174 2.89 9.33 5.12
N GLU A 175 4.04 8.78 4.73
CA GLU A 175 4.49 8.78 3.34
C GLU A 175 4.53 7.34 2.85
N LEU A 176 3.87 7.07 1.72
CA LEU A 176 3.91 5.79 1.02
C LEU A 176 4.63 5.96 -0.31
N LEU A 177 5.51 5.03 -0.63
CA LEU A 177 6.07 4.81 -1.95
C LEU A 177 5.69 3.40 -2.39
N PHE A 178 5.08 3.24 -3.55
CA PHE A 178 4.52 1.97 -4.01
C PHE A 178 4.81 1.75 -5.49
N HIS A 179 5.32 0.56 -5.82
CA HIS A 179 5.57 0.09 -7.17
C HIS A 179 5.31 -1.42 -7.21
N ALA A 180 4.31 -1.84 -7.97
CA ALA A 180 3.93 -3.23 -8.07
C ALA A 180 3.47 -3.57 -9.49
N ASP A 181 3.75 -4.80 -9.89
CA ASP A 181 3.15 -5.44 -11.05
C ASP A 181 1.98 -6.32 -10.56
N PRO A 182 0.73 -5.93 -10.84
CA PRO A 182 -0.43 -6.74 -10.48
C PRO A 182 -0.51 -8.05 -11.30
N HIS A 183 0.27 -8.17 -12.37
CA HIS A 183 0.23 -9.23 -13.38
C HIS A 183 -1.16 -9.46 -13.97
N GLY A 184 -1.18 -10.28 -15.02
CA GLY A 184 -2.40 -10.62 -15.75
C GLY A 184 -3.04 -9.43 -16.45
N GLN A 185 -4.29 -9.61 -16.85
CA GLN A 185 -5.07 -8.55 -17.49
C GLN A 185 -5.82 -7.79 -16.40
N LEU A 186 -5.59 -6.48 -16.35
CA LEU A 186 -6.47 -5.55 -15.66
C LEU A 186 -7.32 -4.84 -16.70
N PRO A 187 -8.62 -4.62 -16.44
CA PRO A 187 -9.43 -3.80 -17.32
C PRO A 187 -8.86 -2.38 -17.38
N LEU A 188 -8.85 -1.80 -18.57
CA LEU A 188 -8.33 -0.44 -18.81
C LEU A 188 -9.35 0.67 -18.50
N TRP A 189 -10.55 0.33 -18.04
CA TRP A 189 -11.65 1.27 -17.85
C TRP A 189 -11.59 1.99 -16.51
#